data_AF-A0A9D5Y4H5-F1
#
_entry.id   AF-A0A9D5Y4H5-F1
#
_cell.length_a   1.000
_cell.length_b   1.000
_cell.length_c   1.000
_cell.angle_alpha   90.00
_cell.angle_beta   90.00
_cell.angle_gamma   90.00
#
_symmetry.space_group_name_H-M   'P 1'
#
loop_
_entity.id
_entity.type
_entity.pdbx_description
1 polymer ?
#
loop_
_entity_poly.entity_id
_entity_poly.type
_entity_poly.pdbx_seq_one_letter_code
_entity_poly.pdbx_strand_id
1 'polypeptide(L)'
;MTSQPTKTLETFPNPAPHRDYQIHMEIPEFTCLCPKTGQPDFATLTLDYIADAVCVELKSLKLYMWSFREEGHFHEDVTNRILDDLSIATNPRYMRLTARFYVRGGVFTTVVAEHRKPGWQPAVKVELADLSTPANPNTRG
;
A
#
# COMPACT_ATOMS: atom_id res chain seq x y z
N MET A 1 10.93 25.13 -11.33
CA MET A 1 10.84 23.99 -12.25
C MET A 1 9.54 23.24 -11.98
N THR A 2 8.74 22.98 -13.00
CA THR A 2 7.53 22.16 -12.88
C THR A 2 7.92 20.69 -12.72
N SER A 3 7.26 19.96 -11.83
CA SER A 3 7.52 18.52 -11.66
C SER A 3 6.99 17.75 -12.86
N GLN A 4 7.67 16.67 -13.27
CA GLN A 4 7.31 15.79 -14.38
C GLN A 4 7.07 14.36 -13.86
N PRO A 5 6.20 13.56 -14.50
CA PRO A 5 6.04 12.15 -14.15
C PRO A 5 7.36 11.39 -14.34
N THR A 6 7.63 10.42 -13.47
CA THR A 6 8.82 9.57 -13.54
C THR A 6 8.53 8.20 -12.96
N LYS A 7 9.14 7.14 -13.51
CA LYS A 7 9.07 5.78 -12.97
C LYS A 7 10.08 5.54 -11.83
N THR A 8 10.94 6.52 -11.54
CA THR A 8 11.93 6.41 -10.47
C THR A 8 11.28 6.65 -9.11
N LEU A 9 11.30 5.62 -8.26
CA LEU A 9 10.93 5.73 -6.85
C LEU A 9 12.16 6.09 -6.02
N GLU A 10 12.02 7.11 -5.17
CA GLU A 10 13.04 7.49 -4.19
C GLU A 10 12.65 6.92 -2.81
N THR A 11 13.64 6.75 -1.95
CA THR A 11 13.44 6.25 -0.59
C THR A 11 14.21 7.08 0.42
N PHE A 12 13.82 6.96 1.68
CA PHE A 12 14.55 7.54 2.81
C PHE A 12 14.67 6.51 3.95
N PRO A 13 15.66 6.65 4.85
CA PRO A 13 15.84 5.71 5.95
C PRO A 13 14.58 5.58 6.82
N ASN A 14 14.20 4.35 7.16
CA ASN A 14 13.15 4.11 8.14
C ASN A 14 13.57 4.74 9.47
N PRO A 15 12.78 5.65 10.07
CA PRO A 15 13.14 6.33 11.32
C PRO A 15 13.07 5.43 12.57
N ALA A 16 12.39 4.28 12.51
CA ALA A 16 12.22 3.36 13.62
C ALA A 16 12.31 1.88 13.16
N PRO A 17 13.44 1.43 12.60
CA PRO A 17 13.57 0.09 12.00
C PRO A 17 13.54 -1.05 13.03
N HIS A 18 13.68 -0.73 14.32
CA HIS A 18 13.65 -1.69 15.42
C HIS A 18 12.24 -2.20 15.79
N ARG A 19 11.18 -1.65 15.20
CA ARG A 19 9.80 -2.07 15.47
C ARG A 19 8.97 -2.14 14.19
N ASP A 20 8.01 -3.05 14.16
CA ASP A 20 6.96 -3.02 13.14
C ASP A 20 5.99 -1.88 13.45
N TYR A 21 5.67 -1.09 12.43
CA TYR A 21 4.58 -0.11 12.43
C TYR A 21 3.95 -0.07 11.05
N GLN A 22 2.63 0.11 11.00
CA GLN A 22 1.90 0.21 9.74
C GLN A 22 1.97 1.63 9.19
N ILE A 23 2.31 1.73 7.92
CA ILE A 23 2.16 2.93 7.12
C ILE A 23 0.97 2.72 6.21
N HIS A 24 -0.04 3.57 6.34
CA HIS A 24 -1.26 3.55 5.54
C HIS A 24 -1.31 4.81 4.67
N MET A 25 -1.42 4.62 3.36
CA MET A 25 -1.53 5.72 2.40
C MET A 25 -2.73 5.50 1.48
N GLU A 26 -3.46 6.58 1.23
CA GLU A 26 -4.52 6.63 0.23
C GLU A 26 -4.08 7.50 -0.95
N ILE A 27 -4.25 6.97 -2.15
CA ILE A 27 -3.92 7.63 -3.42
C ILE A 27 -5.23 7.67 -4.23
N PRO A 28 -6.09 8.68 -3.98
CA PRO A 28 -7.44 8.72 -4.55
C PRO A 28 -7.48 9.08 -6.05
N GLU A 29 -6.37 9.57 -6.61
CA GLU A 29 -6.30 10.15 -7.96
C GLU A 29 -5.51 9.28 -8.95
N PHE A 30 -5.50 7.95 -8.78
CA PHE A 30 -4.82 7.08 -9.74
C PHE A 30 -5.63 6.94 -11.04
N THR A 31 -4.93 6.96 -12.17
CA THR A 31 -5.52 6.72 -13.49
C THR A 31 -4.53 6.09 -14.47
N CYS A 32 -5.03 5.24 -15.36
CA CYS A 32 -4.33 4.65 -16.49
C CYS A 32 -5.28 4.50 -17.68
N LEU A 33 -4.81 4.04 -18.84
CA LEU A 33 -5.66 3.75 -19.99
C LEU A 33 -6.06 2.28 -20.04
N CYS A 34 -7.28 1.99 -20.49
CA CYS A 34 -7.67 0.63 -20.86
C CYS A 34 -6.94 0.21 -22.16
N PRO A 35 -6.18 -0.90 -22.19
CA PRO A 35 -5.44 -1.35 -23.37
C PRO A 35 -6.30 -1.61 -24.61
N LYS A 36 -7.59 -1.89 -24.41
CA LYS A 36 -8.52 -2.26 -25.48
C LYS A 36 -9.21 -1.06 -26.10
N THR A 37 -9.60 -0.08 -25.29
CA THR A 37 -10.46 1.03 -25.74
C THR A 37 -9.75 2.38 -25.73
N GLY A 38 -8.60 2.48 -25.07
CA GLY A 38 -7.89 3.75 -24.85
C GLY A 38 -8.62 4.71 -23.90
N GLN A 39 -9.72 4.29 -23.27
CA GLN A 39 -10.44 5.13 -22.32
C GLN A 39 -9.72 5.14 -20.96
N PRO A 40 -9.76 6.28 -20.23
CA PRO A 40 -9.10 6.40 -18.93
C PRO A 40 -9.87 5.67 -17.84
N ASP A 41 -9.21 4.74 -17.16
CA ASP A 41 -9.69 4.10 -15.95
C ASP A 41 -9.19 4.86 -14.72
N PHE A 42 -10.01 4.91 -13.68
CA PHE A 42 -9.73 5.62 -12.43
C PHE A 42 -9.81 4.65 -11.27
N ALA A 43 -8.94 4.84 -10.27
CA ALA A 43 -8.98 4.05 -9.05
C ALA A 43 -8.56 4.87 -7.82
N THR A 44 -9.05 4.45 -6.66
CA THR A 44 -8.42 4.77 -5.38
C THR A 44 -7.50 3.62 -5.02
N LEU A 45 -6.21 3.92 -4.85
CA LEU A 45 -5.25 2.94 -4.33
C LEU A 45 -5.08 3.13 -2.82
N THR A 46 -5.09 2.04 -2.08
CA THR A 46 -4.71 1.99 -0.67
C THR A 46 -3.44 1.16 -0.56
N LEU A 47 -2.36 1.79 -0.08
CA LEU A 47 -1.08 1.15 0.18
C LEU A 47 -0.90 1.01 1.70
N ASP A 48 -0.91 -0.22 2.17
CA ASP A 48 -0.59 -0.58 3.55
C ASP A 48 0.75 -1.30 3.57
N TYR A 49 1.74 -0.80 4.32
CA TYR A 49 3.02 -1.50 4.39
C TYR A 49 3.74 -1.35 5.72
N ILE A 50 4.63 -2.31 6.00
CA ILE A 50 5.57 -2.30 7.11
C ILE A 50 6.95 -2.23 6.49
N ALA A 51 7.59 -1.08 6.64
CA ALA A 51 8.93 -0.83 6.13
C ALA A 51 9.96 -1.75 6.80
N ASP A 52 11.05 -2.05 6.08
CA ASP A 52 12.25 -2.61 6.70
C ASP A 52 13.28 -1.51 6.94
N ALA A 53 14.31 -1.41 6.09
CA ALA A 53 15.37 -0.39 6.24
C ALA A 53 14.98 1.00 5.73
N VAL A 54 14.06 1.08 4.76
CA VAL A 54 13.69 2.33 4.08
C VAL A 54 12.19 2.47 3.88
N CYS A 55 11.74 3.72 3.77
CA CYS A 55 10.38 4.09 3.40
C CYS A 55 10.37 4.71 1.99
N VAL A 56 9.25 4.59 1.28
CA VAL A 56 9.05 5.28 0.00
C VAL A 56 8.91 6.79 0.23
N GLU A 57 9.56 7.60 -0.59
CA GLU A 57 9.45 9.06 -0.53
C GLU A 57 8.17 9.53 -1.25
N LEU A 58 7.39 10.38 -0.57
CA LEU A 58 6.00 10.70 -0.96
C LEU A 58 5.90 11.46 -2.30
N LYS A 59 6.83 12.37 -2.59
CA LYS A 59 6.82 13.10 -3.86
C LYS A 59 7.13 12.16 -5.03
N SER A 60 8.12 11.29 -4.91
CA SER A 60 8.48 10.30 -5.93
C SER A 60 7.33 9.32 -6.16
N LEU A 61 6.65 8.86 -5.10
CA LEU A 61 5.45 8.02 -5.20
C LEU A 61 4.36 8.71 -6.03
N LYS A 62 4.09 9.99 -5.76
CA LYS A 62 3.12 10.77 -6.53
C LYS A 62 3.49 10.85 -8.01
N LEU A 63 4.76 11.13 -8.33
CA LEU A 63 5.23 11.23 -9.72
C LEU A 63 5.23 9.87 -10.43
N TYR A 64 5.48 8.80 -9.69
CA TYR A 64 5.34 7.42 -10.13
C TYR A 64 3.89 7.08 -10.48
N MET A 65 2.92 7.41 -9.62
CA MET A 65 1.51 7.18 -9.93
C MET A 65 1.05 7.98 -11.16
N TRP A 66 1.50 9.24 -11.29
CA TRP A 66 1.21 10.07 -12.46
C TRP A 66 1.74 9.47 -13.77
N SER A 67 2.87 8.76 -13.74
CA SER A 67 3.47 8.17 -14.95
C SER A 67 2.56 7.17 -15.68
N PHE A 68 1.55 6.59 -15.01
CA PHE A 68 0.63 5.62 -15.62
C PHE A 68 -0.51 6.26 -16.43
N ARG A 69 -0.71 7.58 -16.35
CA ARG A 69 -1.89 8.26 -16.90
C ARG A 69 -2.14 7.94 -18.38
N GLU A 70 -1.08 7.87 -19.18
CA GLU A 70 -1.13 7.64 -20.62
C GLU A 70 -0.71 6.21 -21.00
N GLU A 71 -0.59 5.30 -20.03
CA GLU A 71 -0.15 3.91 -20.23
C GLU A 71 -1.34 2.94 -20.22
N GLY A 72 -1.34 2.01 -21.17
CA GLY A 72 -2.40 1.01 -21.29
C GLY A 72 -2.17 -0.20 -20.38
N HIS A 73 -3.03 -0.43 -19.38
CA HIS A 73 -2.94 -1.59 -18.49
C HIS A 73 -4.29 -2.21 -18.11
N PHE A 74 -4.32 -3.54 -17.95
CA PHE A 74 -5.41 -4.19 -17.23
C PHE A 74 -5.33 -3.85 -15.73
N HIS A 75 -6.47 -3.90 -15.03
CA HIS A 75 -6.56 -3.54 -13.61
C HIS A 75 -5.64 -4.43 -12.75
N GLU A 76 -5.59 -5.72 -13.07
CA GLU A 76 -4.77 -6.72 -12.41
C GLU A 76 -3.28 -6.49 -12.67
N ASP A 77 -2.91 -6.21 -13.93
CA ASP A 77 -1.53 -5.96 -14.34
C ASP A 77 -0.95 -4.73 -13.65
N VAL A 78 -1.64 -3.60 -13.72
CA VAL A 78 -1.14 -2.35 -13.12
C VAL A 78 -1.03 -2.45 -11.59
N THR A 79 -1.96 -3.16 -10.95
CA THR A 79 -1.90 -3.36 -9.50
C THR A 79 -0.69 -4.20 -9.09
N ASN A 80 -0.43 -5.31 -9.78
CA ASN A 80 0.74 -6.15 -9.48
C ASN A 80 2.05 -5.41 -9.80
N ARG A 81 2.11 -4.71 -10.94
CA ARG A 81 3.29 -3.94 -11.33
C ARG A 81 3.65 -2.84 -10.32
N ILE A 82 2.66 -2.10 -9.83
CA ILE A 82 2.88 -1.08 -8.80
C ILE A 82 3.43 -1.72 -7.53
N LEU A 83 2.87 -2.85 -7.09
CA LEU A 83 3.35 -3.56 -5.92
C LEU A 83 4.79 -4.06 -6.11
N ASP A 84 5.11 -4.65 -7.26
CA ASP A 84 6.44 -5.15 -7.57
C ASP A 84 7.48 -4.03 -7.55
N ASP A 85 7.22 -2.92 -8.24
CA ASP A 85 8.13 -1.77 -8.29
C ASP A 85 8.36 -1.16 -6.90
N LEU A 86 7.29 -1.01 -6.09
CA LEU A 86 7.40 -0.54 -4.70
C LEU A 86 8.15 -1.53 -3.81
N SER A 87 7.92 -2.83 -4.00
CA SER A 87 8.61 -3.89 -3.25
C SER A 87 10.09 -3.93 -3.60
N ILE A 88 10.45 -3.76 -4.87
CA ILE A 88 11.85 -3.67 -5.32
C ILE A 88 12.52 -2.44 -4.72
N ALA A 89 11.84 -1.29 -4.75
CA ALA A 89 12.40 -0.03 -4.24
C ALA A 89 12.59 -0.03 -2.72
N THR A 90 11.70 -0.68 -1.97
CA THR A 90 11.66 -0.57 -0.49
C THR A 90 12.07 -1.84 0.27
N ASN A 91 12.09 -3.00 -0.38
CA ASN A 91 12.30 -4.32 0.23
C ASN A 91 11.58 -4.46 1.60
N PRO A 92 10.25 -4.26 1.64
CA PRO A 92 9.50 -4.10 2.87
C PRO A 92 9.36 -5.44 3.61
N ARG A 93 9.04 -5.41 4.90
CA ARG A 93 8.67 -6.63 5.64
C ARG A 93 7.34 -7.19 5.12
N TYR A 94 6.41 -6.28 4.87
CA TYR A 94 5.09 -6.55 4.32
C TYR A 94 4.62 -5.35 3.52
N MET A 95 3.91 -5.60 2.42
CA MET A 95 3.24 -4.56 1.66
C MET A 95 1.98 -5.13 1.02
N ARG A 96 0.88 -4.38 1.09
CA ARG A 96 -0.37 -4.67 0.42
C ARG A 96 -0.80 -3.47 -0.38
N LEU A 97 -1.10 -3.69 -1.65
CA LEU A 97 -1.78 -2.71 -2.48
C LEU A 97 -3.21 -3.18 -2.73
N THR A 98 -4.18 -2.33 -2.41
CA THR A 98 -5.59 -2.50 -2.77
C THR A 98 -5.97 -1.43 -3.77
N ALA A 99 -6.26 -1.84 -5.01
CA ALA A 99 -6.73 -0.95 -6.06
C ALA A 99 -8.25 -1.10 -6.24
N ARG A 100 -9.00 -0.04 -5.92
CA ARG A 100 -10.46 0.01 -6.11
C ARG A 100 -10.76 0.84 -7.35
N PHE A 101 -10.99 0.17 -8.48
CA PHE A 101 -11.32 0.81 -9.75
C PHE A 101 -12.77 1.28 -9.80
N TYR A 102 -12.99 2.38 -10.50
CA TYR A 102 -14.32 2.94 -10.72
C TYR A 102 -15.09 2.06 -11.72
N VAL A 103 -16.42 2.19 -11.70
CA VAL A 103 -17.32 1.33 -12.48
C VAL A 103 -17.03 1.38 -13.99
N ARG A 104 -16.96 0.21 -14.61
CA ARG A 104 -16.89 0.03 -16.06
C ARG A 104 -17.88 -1.03 -16.52
N GLY A 105 -18.71 -0.71 -17.50
CA GLY A 105 -19.74 -1.64 -17.98
C GLY A 105 -20.71 -2.12 -16.90
N GLY A 106 -20.92 -1.31 -15.84
CA GLY A 106 -21.75 -1.68 -14.68
C GLY A 106 -21.06 -2.58 -13.65
N VAL A 107 -19.76 -2.85 -13.80
CA VAL A 107 -18.98 -3.72 -12.90
C VAL A 107 -17.92 -2.90 -12.16
N PHE A 108 -17.79 -3.15 -10.86
CA PHE A 108 -16.68 -2.65 -10.04
C PHE A 108 -15.59 -3.72 -9.93
N THR A 109 -14.34 -3.31 -10.01
CA THR A 109 -13.19 -4.20 -9.84
C THR A 109 -12.36 -3.74 -8.65
N THR A 110 -12.08 -4.66 -7.72
CA THR A 110 -11.11 -4.45 -6.65
C THR A 110 -10.04 -5.51 -6.77
N VAL A 111 -8.78 -5.08 -6.90
CA VAL A 111 -7.62 -5.97 -6.93
C VAL A 111 -6.83 -5.77 -5.64
N VAL A 112 -6.47 -6.86 -4.98
CA VAL A 112 -5.60 -6.86 -3.81
C VAL A 112 -4.39 -7.73 -4.10
N ALA A 113 -3.20 -7.17 -3.94
CA ALA A 113 -1.93 -7.89 -4.08
C ALA A 113 -1.07 -7.66 -2.84
N GLU A 114 -0.28 -8.67 -2.46
CA GLU A 114 0.54 -8.65 -1.26
C GLU A 114 1.96 -9.13 -1.51
N HIS A 115 2.94 -8.44 -0.94
CA HIS A 115 4.32 -8.86 -0.78
C HIS A 115 4.58 -9.20 0.69
N ARG A 116 5.28 -10.31 0.93
CA ARG A 116 5.72 -10.77 2.26
C ARG A 116 7.18 -11.15 2.18
N LYS A 117 8.01 -10.52 3.02
CA LYS A 117 9.43 -10.87 3.12
C LYS A 117 9.57 -12.32 3.62
N PRO A 118 10.32 -13.20 2.94
CA PRO A 118 10.52 -14.57 3.40
C PRO A 118 11.03 -14.63 4.84
N GLY A 119 10.36 -15.42 5.68
CA GLY A 119 10.70 -15.58 7.09
C GLY A 119 10.20 -14.47 8.03
N TRP A 120 9.65 -13.36 7.52
CA TRP A 120 8.97 -12.39 8.37
C TRP A 120 7.62 -12.93 8.83
N GLN A 121 7.29 -12.71 10.11
CA GLN A 121 6.00 -13.04 10.68
C GLN A 121 5.40 -11.78 11.32
N PRO A 122 4.09 -11.52 11.13
CA PRO A 122 3.43 -10.37 11.74
C PRO A 122 3.41 -10.52 13.27
N ALA A 123 3.49 -9.40 13.98
CA ALA A 123 3.29 -9.37 15.42
C ALA A 123 1.90 -9.94 15.78
N VAL A 124 1.86 -10.80 16.78
CA VAL A 124 0.60 -11.34 17.32
C VAL A 124 -0.19 -10.18 17.92
N LYS A 125 -1.48 -10.09 17.59
CA LYS A 125 -2.39 -9.11 18.20
C LYS A 125 -2.35 -9.28 19.72
N VAL A 126 -1.95 -8.23 20.42
CA VAL A 126 -1.96 -8.24 21.89
C VAL A 126 -3.38 -7.98 22.37
N GLU A 127 -3.98 -8.98 22.99
CA GLU A 127 -5.22 -8.81 23.74
C GLU A 127 -4.86 -8.37 25.16
N LEU A 128 -5.22 -7.15 25.50
CA LEU A 128 -5.02 -6.62 26.85
C LEU A 128 -6.24 -6.99 27.69
N ALA A 129 -6.00 -7.37 28.95
CA ALA A 129 -7.08 -7.63 29.90
C ALA A 129 -7.96 -6.39 30.06
N ASP A 130 -9.27 -6.61 30.11
CA ASP A 130 -10.23 -5.55 30.42
C ASP A 130 -10.16 -5.19 31.91
N LEU A 131 -9.48 -4.08 32.20
CA LEU A 131 -9.31 -3.56 33.56
C LEU A 131 -10.61 -3.00 34.15
N SER A 132 -11.71 -2.97 33.40
CA SER A 132 -13.03 -2.55 33.89
C SER A 132 -13.76 -3.66 34.67
N THR A 133 -13.26 -4.89 34.65
CA THR A 133 -13.78 -5.97 35.52
C THR A 133 -13.10 -5.88 36.89
N PRO A 134 -13.81 -5.52 37.98
CA PRO A 134 -13.19 -5.51 39.30
C PRO A 134 -12.76 -6.92 39.67
N ALA A 135 -11.51 -7.06 40.12
CA ALA A 135 -11.05 -8.27 40.79
C ALA A 135 -12.00 -8.58 41.95
N ASN A 136 -12.48 -9.82 42.00
CA ASN A 136 -13.39 -10.29 43.06
C ASN A 136 -12.83 -9.89 44.44
N PRO A 137 -13.54 -9.07 45.24
CA PRO A 137 -12.99 -8.51 46.49
C PRO A 137 -12.73 -9.56 47.58
N ASN A 138 -13.07 -10.84 47.36
CA ASN A 138 -13.07 -11.88 48.38
C ASN A 138 -11.78 -12.70 48.52
N THR A 139 -10.65 -12.27 47.94
CA THR A 139 -9.33 -12.88 48.23
C THR A 139 -8.43 -11.95 49.04
N ARG A 140 -8.87 -11.67 50.27
CA ARG A 140 -8.00 -11.36 51.41
C ARG A 140 -8.60 -12.08 52.63
N GLY A 141 -8.28 -13.37 52.74
CA GLY A 141 -8.47 -14.17 53.95
C GLY A 141 -7.17 -14.25 54.73
#